data_AF-A0A1Y2TGV1-F1
#
_entry.id   AF-A0A1Y2TGV1-F1
#
_cell.length_a   1.000
_cell.length_b   1.000
_cell.length_c   1.000
_cell.angle_alpha   90.00
_cell.angle_beta   90.00
_cell.angle_gamma   90.00
#
_symmetry.space_group_name_H-M   'P 1'
#
loop_
_entity.id
_entity.type
_entity.pdbx_description
1 polymer ?
#
loop_
_entity_poly.entity_id
_entity_poly.type
_entity_poly.pdbx_seq_one_letter_code
_entity_poly.pdbx_strand_id
1 'polypeptide(L)'
;MGNNSSRVTAQDKAILDLKLQRDKLHQYQRRITVLTDKETAIARQMLAAGDKKRALLALRRKKYQESLLEKTDAQLAQLEQLTRNVEFALIQKDVVFGLQQGTKVLKEIHAEMGGIEHVEKLMGETADAIAYQREISEMLGGRITNQDEDEVEEELAALELEVNGPAPLPNVPNTKIPKAQVVEQQAETPQEQEAEPEPEPERRAMLAA
;
A
#
# COMPACT_ATOMS: atom_id res chain seq x y z
N MET A 1 -44.85 -8.09 -10.55
CA MET A 1 -44.95 -7.80 -12.00
C MET A 1 -43.90 -6.76 -12.35
N GLY A 2 -43.06 -7.01 -13.35
CA GLY A 2 -42.01 -6.08 -13.76
C GLY A 2 -41.04 -6.72 -14.73
N ASN A 3 -41.56 -7.17 -15.87
CA ASN A 3 -40.80 -7.73 -16.97
C ASN A 3 -39.95 -6.61 -17.63
N ASN A 4 -38.83 -6.24 -17.03
CA ASN A 4 -37.84 -5.38 -17.67
C ASN A 4 -37.03 -6.23 -18.65
N SER A 5 -37.66 -6.57 -19.77
CA SER A 5 -36.96 -7.10 -20.94
C SER A 5 -35.82 -6.15 -21.30
N SER A 6 -34.58 -6.60 -21.07
CA SER A 6 -33.31 -6.18 -21.66
C SER A 6 -33.42 -5.11 -22.76
N ARG A 7 -33.65 -3.84 -22.40
CA ARG A 7 -33.58 -2.74 -23.37
C ARG A 7 -32.11 -2.45 -23.60
N VAL A 8 -31.60 -2.93 -24.73
CA VAL A 8 -30.26 -2.59 -25.24
C VAL A 8 -30.11 -1.07 -25.16
N THR A 9 -29.21 -0.62 -24.30
CA THR A 9 -28.96 0.80 -24.08
C THR A 9 -28.14 1.39 -25.23
N ALA A 10 -28.09 2.72 -25.35
CA ALA A 10 -27.19 3.37 -26.30
C ALA A 10 -25.71 3.03 -26.02
N GLN A 11 -25.38 2.75 -24.75
CA GLN A 11 -24.05 2.32 -24.31
C GLN A 11 -23.73 0.92 -24.83
N ASP A 12 -24.66 -0.01 -24.71
CA ASP A 12 -24.50 -1.39 -25.22
C ASP A 12 -24.31 -1.41 -26.74
N LYS A 13 -25.03 -0.54 -27.48
CA LYS A 13 -24.85 -0.38 -28.92
C LYS A 13 -23.45 0.14 -29.26
N ALA A 14 -22.97 1.16 -28.55
CA ALA A 14 -21.63 1.69 -28.77
C ALA A 14 -20.53 0.66 -28.47
N ILE A 15 -20.68 -0.15 -27.41
CA ILE A 15 -19.76 -1.24 -27.08
C ILE A 15 -19.78 -2.32 -28.17
N LEU A 16 -20.96 -2.67 -28.67
CA LEU A 16 -21.12 -3.60 -29.77
C LEU A 16 -20.42 -3.08 -31.04
N ASP A 17 -20.61 -1.80 -31.39
CA ASP A 17 -19.98 -1.19 -32.57
C ASP A 17 -18.44 -1.20 -32.47
N LEU A 18 -17.89 -0.93 -31.29
CA LEU A 18 -16.45 -1.06 -31.03
C LEU A 18 -15.94 -2.50 -31.23
N LYS A 19 -16.67 -3.48 -30.69
CA LYS A 19 -16.33 -4.91 -30.84
C LYS A 19 -16.42 -5.36 -32.30
N LEU A 20 -17.46 -4.94 -33.02
CA LEU A 20 -17.62 -5.19 -34.46
C LEU A 20 -16.48 -4.57 -35.26
N GLN A 21 -16.04 -3.36 -34.91
CA GLN A 21 -14.94 -2.70 -35.60
C GLN A 21 -13.61 -3.43 -35.37
N ARG A 22 -13.35 -3.89 -34.14
CA ARG A 22 -12.20 -4.74 -33.82
C ARG A 22 -12.21 -6.02 -34.66
N ASP A 23 -13.35 -6.70 -34.74
CA ASP A 23 -13.46 -7.94 -35.50
C ASP A 23 -13.26 -7.71 -37.01
N LYS A 24 -13.75 -6.58 -37.55
CA LYS A 24 -13.46 -6.16 -38.94
C LYS A 24 -11.98 -5.90 -39.16
N LEU A 25 -11.28 -5.26 -38.22
CA LEU A 25 -9.83 -5.07 -38.33
C LEU A 25 -9.07 -6.38 -38.29
N HIS A 26 -9.46 -7.35 -37.45
CA HIS A 26 -8.87 -8.70 -37.50
C HIS A 26 -9.09 -9.40 -38.85
N GLN A 27 -10.27 -9.28 -39.45
CA GLN A 27 -10.52 -9.82 -40.78
C GLN A 27 -9.64 -9.15 -41.84
N TYR A 28 -9.48 -7.82 -41.75
CA TYR A 28 -8.62 -7.07 -42.64
C TYR A 28 -7.14 -7.45 -42.49
N GLN A 29 -6.66 -7.59 -41.24
CA GLN A 29 -5.32 -8.08 -40.91
C GLN A 29 -5.05 -9.43 -41.58
N ARG A 30 -5.93 -10.42 -41.37
CA ARG A 30 -5.81 -11.75 -42.01
C ARG A 30 -5.77 -11.66 -43.53
N ARG A 31 -6.59 -10.79 -44.13
CA ARG A 31 -6.61 -10.59 -45.59
C ARG A 31 -5.29 -9.99 -46.09
N ILE A 32 -4.72 -9.00 -45.38
CA ILE A 32 -3.41 -8.43 -45.73
C ILE A 32 -2.32 -9.48 -45.60
N THR A 33 -2.27 -10.25 -44.51
CA THR A 33 -1.25 -11.30 -44.31
C THR A 33 -1.21 -12.27 -45.49
N VAL A 34 -2.38 -12.79 -45.90
CA VAL A 34 -2.49 -13.69 -47.07
C VAL A 34 -2.03 -13.01 -48.36
N LEU A 35 -2.28 -11.71 -48.50
CA LEU A 35 -1.84 -10.94 -49.68
C LEU A 35 -0.31 -10.77 -49.68
N THR A 36 0.27 -10.44 -48.53
CA THR A 36 1.73 -10.33 -48.34
C THR A 36 2.42 -11.66 -48.63
N ASP A 37 1.87 -12.79 -48.17
CA ASP A 37 2.40 -14.13 -48.48
C ASP A 37 2.38 -14.40 -49.98
N LYS A 38 1.28 -14.06 -50.67
CA LYS A 38 1.19 -14.19 -52.14
C LYS A 38 2.24 -13.34 -52.85
N GLU A 39 2.46 -12.10 -52.40
CA GLU A 39 3.49 -11.24 -53.00
C GLU A 39 4.91 -11.74 -52.74
N THR A 40 5.18 -12.36 -51.59
CA THR A 40 6.46 -13.04 -51.37
C THR A 40 6.66 -14.22 -52.31
N ALA A 41 5.61 -15.02 -52.56
CA ALA A 41 5.68 -16.13 -53.50
C ALA A 41 5.91 -15.65 -54.94
N ILE A 42 5.19 -14.61 -55.38
CA ILE A 42 5.38 -13.99 -56.69
C ILE A 42 6.80 -13.42 -56.82
N ALA A 43 7.32 -12.73 -55.79
CA ALA A 43 8.68 -12.22 -55.80
C ALA A 43 9.71 -13.34 -55.95
N ARG A 44 9.54 -14.47 -55.24
CA ARG A 44 10.41 -15.66 -55.39
C ARG A 44 10.35 -16.25 -56.79
N GLN A 45 9.16 -16.39 -57.37
CA GLN A 45 8.99 -16.90 -58.73
C GLN A 45 9.65 -16.00 -59.78
N MET A 46 9.47 -14.67 -59.67
CA MET A 46 10.08 -13.71 -60.61
C MET A 46 11.60 -13.67 -60.48
N LEU A 47 12.15 -13.86 -59.28
CA LEU A 47 13.61 -14.01 -59.09
C LEU A 47 14.14 -15.30 -59.72
N ALA A 48 13.42 -16.42 -59.58
CA ALA A 48 13.79 -17.68 -60.22
C ALA A 48 13.75 -17.59 -61.76
N ALA A 49 12.83 -16.80 -62.31
CA ALA A 49 12.75 -16.51 -63.74
C ALA A 49 13.80 -15.48 -64.23
N GLY A 50 14.66 -14.95 -63.35
CA GLY A 50 15.68 -13.95 -63.69
C GLY A 50 15.15 -12.51 -63.85
N ASP A 51 13.86 -12.28 -63.59
CA ASP A 51 13.13 -11.08 -63.96
C ASP A 51 13.15 -10.01 -62.83
N LYS A 52 14.35 -9.45 -62.59
CA LYS A 52 14.63 -8.56 -61.44
C LYS A 52 13.70 -7.34 -61.31
N LYS A 53 13.29 -6.73 -62.42
CA LYS A 53 12.43 -5.52 -62.40
C LYS A 53 11.05 -5.83 -61.80
N ARG A 54 10.47 -6.98 -62.15
CA ARG A 54 9.17 -7.44 -61.63
C ARG A 54 9.27 -7.88 -60.17
N ALA A 55 10.35 -8.57 -59.81
CA ALA A 55 10.62 -8.92 -58.42
C ALA A 55 10.71 -7.68 -57.51
N LEU A 56 11.40 -6.62 -57.94
CA LEU A 56 11.47 -5.36 -57.19
C LEU A 56 10.11 -4.70 -57.01
N LEU A 57 9.24 -4.73 -58.03
CA LEU A 57 7.88 -4.19 -57.91
C LEU A 57 7.05 -4.97 -56.88
N ALA A 58 7.12 -6.31 -56.90
CA ALA A 58 6.44 -7.16 -55.93
C ALA A 58 6.93 -6.87 -54.49
N LEU A 59 8.25 -6.72 -54.30
CA LEU A 59 8.81 -6.37 -52.99
C LEU A 59 8.38 -4.98 -52.49
N ARG A 60 8.23 -4.00 -53.39
CA ARG A 60 7.71 -2.67 -53.02
C ARG A 60 6.25 -2.74 -52.56
N ARG A 61 5.41 -3.52 -53.25
CA ARG A 61 4.02 -3.75 -52.83
C ARG A 61 3.95 -4.46 -51.49
N LYS A 62 4.82 -5.46 -51.28
CA LYS A 62 4.92 -6.19 -50.00
C LYS A 62 5.22 -5.22 -48.87
N LYS A 63 6.23 -4.36 -49.04
CA LYS A 63 6.62 -3.37 -48.03
C LYS A 63 5.49 -2.37 -47.73
N TYR A 64 4.72 -1.97 -48.73
CA TYR A 64 3.55 -1.12 -48.53
C TYR A 64 2.47 -1.83 -47.69
N GLN A 65 2.21 -3.11 -47.96
CA GLN A 65 1.25 -3.91 -47.19
C GLN A 65 1.71 -4.17 -45.77
N GLU A 66 3.01 -4.40 -45.55
CA GLU A 66 3.59 -4.50 -44.20
C GLU A 66 3.37 -3.20 -43.43
N SER A 67 3.59 -2.04 -44.06
CA SER A 67 3.30 -0.74 -43.40
C SER A 67 1.80 -0.53 -43.10
N LEU A 68 0.91 -1.10 -43.91
CA LEU A 68 -0.53 -1.08 -43.65
C LEU A 68 -0.90 -2.03 -42.50
N LEU A 69 -0.25 -3.18 -42.42
CA LEU A 69 -0.44 -4.16 -41.35
C LEU A 69 0.01 -3.56 -40.02
N GLU A 70 1.19 -2.95 -39.95
CA GLU A 70 1.67 -2.24 -38.75
C GLU A 70 0.69 -1.16 -38.27
N LYS A 71 0.16 -0.35 -39.19
CA LYS A 71 -0.86 0.65 -38.85
C LYS A 71 -2.16 0.01 -38.34
N THR A 72 -2.55 -1.11 -38.93
CA THR A 72 -3.76 -1.85 -38.53
C THR A 72 -3.58 -2.44 -37.13
N ASP A 73 -2.41 -3.00 -36.83
CA ASP A 73 -2.08 -3.57 -35.53
C ASP A 73 -2.07 -2.48 -34.44
N ALA A 74 -1.51 -1.31 -34.73
CA ALA A 74 -1.56 -0.16 -33.83
C ALA A 74 -3.01 0.30 -33.54
N GLN A 75 -3.84 0.40 -34.58
CA GLN A 75 -5.27 0.73 -34.42
C GLN A 75 -6.04 -0.34 -33.63
N LEU A 76 -5.69 -1.61 -33.84
CA LEU A 76 -6.32 -2.72 -33.13
C LEU A 76 -5.97 -2.69 -31.64
N ALA A 77 -4.70 -2.48 -31.29
CA ALA A 77 -4.26 -2.29 -29.92
C ALA A 77 -4.98 -1.12 -29.23
N GLN A 78 -5.15 0.01 -29.96
CA GLN A 78 -5.89 1.17 -29.46
C GLN A 78 -7.38 0.85 -29.22
N LEU A 79 -8.04 0.11 -30.12
CA LEU A 79 -9.44 -0.31 -29.94
C LEU A 79 -9.61 -1.29 -28.77
N GLU A 80 -8.67 -2.21 -28.57
CA GLU A 80 -8.70 -3.10 -27.42
C GLU A 80 -8.51 -2.35 -26.11
N GLN A 81 -7.58 -1.40 -26.07
CA GLN A 81 -7.40 -0.54 -24.90
C GLN A 81 -8.66 0.27 -24.61
N LEU A 82 -9.29 0.86 -25.64
CA LEU A 82 -10.54 1.59 -25.49
C LEU A 82 -11.65 0.67 -24.95
N THR A 83 -11.76 -0.55 -25.47
CA THR A 83 -12.75 -1.53 -25.00
C THR A 83 -12.55 -1.86 -23.52
N ARG A 84 -11.31 -2.15 -23.10
CA ARG A 84 -10.95 -2.40 -21.69
C ARG A 84 -11.29 -1.21 -20.81
N ASN A 85 -10.99 0.01 -21.25
CA ASN A 85 -11.29 1.23 -20.51
C ASN A 85 -12.80 1.43 -20.33
N VAL A 86 -13.60 1.15 -21.36
CA VAL A 86 -15.07 1.25 -21.27
C VAL A 86 -15.63 0.21 -20.31
N GLU A 87 -15.15 -1.04 -20.39
CA GLU A 87 -15.56 -2.11 -19.46
C GLU A 87 -15.20 -1.75 -18.01
N PHE A 88 -14.03 -1.17 -17.78
CA PHE A 88 -13.64 -0.68 -16.46
C PHE A 88 -14.51 0.50 -15.99
N ALA A 89 -14.82 1.45 -16.87
CA ALA A 89 -15.70 2.58 -16.54
C ALA A 89 -17.12 2.13 -16.15
N LEU A 90 -17.63 1.04 -16.75
CA LEU A 90 -18.90 0.43 -16.34
C LEU A 90 -18.82 -0.11 -14.91
N ILE A 91 -17.75 -0.81 -14.56
CA ILE A 91 -17.54 -1.29 -13.18
C ILE A 91 -17.42 -0.11 -12.21
N GLN A 92 -16.67 0.94 -12.58
CA GLN A 92 -16.54 2.13 -11.76
C GLN A 92 -17.88 2.81 -11.48
N LYS A 93 -18.76 2.89 -12.48
CA LYS A 93 -20.12 3.40 -12.31
C LYS A 93 -20.88 2.61 -11.25
N ASP A 94 -20.80 1.28 -11.29
CA ASP A 94 -21.51 0.43 -10.33
C ASP A 94 -20.92 0.57 -8.90
N VAL A 95 -19.60 0.68 -8.77
CA VAL A 95 -18.93 0.97 -7.50
C VAL A 95 -19.40 2.31 -6.92
N VAL A 96 -19.45 3.37 -7.73
CA VAL A 96 -19.93 4.68 -7.28
C VAL A 96 -21.39 4.61 -6.84
N PHE A 97 -22.24 3.87 -7.56
CA PHE A 97 -23.63 3.67 -7.17
C PHE A 97 -23.76 2.89 -5.84
N GLY A 98 -22.91 1.89 -5.62
CA GLY A 98 -22.81 1.17 -4.35
C GLY A 98 -22.38 2.07 -3.19
N LEU A 99 -21.35 2.90 -3.38
CA LEU A 99 -20.89 3.88 -2.39
C LEU A 99 -21.98 4.92 -2.06
N GLN A 100 -22.75 5.37 -3.05
CA GLN A 100 -23.87 6.28 -2.84
C GLN A 100 -24.97 5.63 -1.99
N GLN A 101 -25.31 4.37 -2.26
CA GLN A 101 -26.28 3.63 -1.44
C GLN A 101 -25.76 3.40 -0.02
N GLY A 102 -24.51 2.94 0.13
CA GLY A 102 -23.90 2.77 1.45
C GLY A 102 -23.87 4.08 2.25
N THR A 103 -23.59 5.20 1.60
CA THR A 103 -23.65 6.54 2.21
C THR A 103 -25.06 6.92 2.65
N LYS A 104 -26.10 6.57 1.87
CA LYS A 104 -27.49 6.80 2.27
C LYS A 104 -27.87 5.98 3.50
N VAL A 105 -27.53 4.69 3.50
CA VAL A 105 -27.78 3.80 4.65
C VAL A 105 -27.04 4.29 5.89
N LEU A 106 -25.77 4.70 5.76
CA LEU A 106 -25.02 5.31 6.87
C LEU A 106 -25.71 6.56 7.41
N LYS A 107 -26.22 7.45 6.54
CA LYS A 107 -26.96 8.63 6.97
C LYS A 107 -28.25 8.29 7.71
N GLU A 108 -28.97 7.27 7.26
CA GLU A 108 -30.17 6.77 7.94
C GLU A 108 -29.82 6.21 9.32
N ILE A 109 -28.79 5.36 9.42
CA ILE A 109 -28.30 4.84 10.70
C ILE A 109 -27.85 5.97 11.64
N HIS A 110 -27.12 6.96 11.13
CA HIS A 110 -26.72 8.12 11.93
C HIS A 110 -27.92 8.95 12.40
N ALA A 111 -28.97 9.09 11.59
CA ALA A 111 -30.20 9.76 12.00
C ALA A 111 -30.96 8.97 13.08
N GLU A 112 -31.04 7.64 12.95
CA GLU A 112 -31.66 6.75 13.94
C GLU A 112 -30.90 6.71 15.27
N MET A 113 -29.57 6.78 15.24
CA MET A 113 -28.72 6.91 16.44
C MET A 113 -28.74 8.32 17.05
N GLY A 114 -29.61 9.21 16.57
CA GLY A 114 -29.82 10.56 17.12
C GLY A 114 -28.83 11.63 16.64
N GLY A 115 -28.06 11.34 15.59
CA GLY A 115 -27.19 12.30 14.92
C GLY A 115 -26.09 12.89 15.82
N ILE A 116 -25.60 14.06 15.43
CA ILE A 116 -24.61 14.80 16.22
C ILE A 116 -25.22 15.26 17.55
N GLU A 117 -26.50 15.62 17.56
CA GLU A 117 -27.21 16.11 18.75
C GLU A 117 -27.28 15.08 19.87
N HIS A 118 -27.51 13.80 19.56
CA HIS A 118 -27.50 12.74 20.58
C HIS A 118 -26.09 12.45 21.09
N VAL A 119 -25.07 12.51 20.22
CA VAL A 119 -23.67 12.37 20.64
C VAL A 119 -23.25 13.54 21.55
N GLU A 120 -23.62 14.78 21.21
CA GLU A 120 -23.39 15.96 22.05
C GLU A 120 -24.11 15.85 23.40
N LYS A 121 -25.37 15.39 23.40
CA LYS A 121 -26.13 15.14 24.63
C LYS A 121 -25.48 14.07 25.50
N LEU A 122 -25.06 12.95 24.91
CA LEU A 122 -24.41 11.86 25.65
C LEU A 122 -23.07 12.30 26.24
N MET A 123 -22.29 13.12 25.52
CA MET A 123 -21.06 13.71 26.04
C MET A 123 -21.31 14.68 27.18
N GLY A 124 -22.36 15.51 27.09
CA GLY A 124 -22.81 16.39 28.17
C GLY A 124 -23.23 15.60 29.42
N GLU A 125 -24.12 14.61 29.26
CA GLU A 125 -24.57 13.74 30.34
C GLU A 125 -23.40 12.98 31.00
N THR A 126 -22.40 12.56 30.22
CA THR A 126 -21.20 11.89 30.74
C THR A 126 -20.31 12.86 31.51
N ALA A 127 -20.13 14.09 31.03
CA ALA A 127 -19.36 15.12 31.73
C ALA A 127 -20.03 15.51 33.06
N ASP A 128 -21.36 15.66 33.05
CA ASP A 128 -22.15 15.94 34.25
C ASP A 128 -22.11 14.78 35.24
N ALA A 129 -22.18 13.53 34.76
CA ALA A 129 -22.04 12.34 35.62
C ALA A 129 -20.65 12.23 36.26
N ILE A 130 -19.58 12.58 35.52
CA ILE A 130 -18.21 12.63 36.06
C ILE A 130 -18.09 13.76 37.09
N ALA A 131 -18.68 14.93 36.84
CA ALA A 131 -18.69 16.03 37.80
C ALA A 131 -19.45 15.67 39.07
N TYR A 132 -20.62 15.04 38.95
CA TYR A 132 -21.41 14.55 40.08
C TYR A 132 -20.67 13.45 40.86
N GLN A 133 -20.01 12.53 40.17
CA GLN A 133 -19.17 11.52 40.82
C GLN A 133 -18.02 12.18 41.57
N ARG A 134 -17.37 13.22 41.02
CA ARG A 134 -16.33 13.97 41.72
C ARG A 134 -16.88 14.70 42.94
N GLU A 135 -18.06 15.31 42.84
CA GLU A 135 -18.74 15.95 43.96
C GLU A 135 -19.08 14.93 45.05
N ILE A 136 -19.59 13.75 44.70
CA ILE A 136 -19.79 12.66 45.66
C ILE A 136 -18.45 12.24 46.27
N SER A 137 -17.42 12.02 45.46
CA SER A 137 -16.09 11.65 45.96
C SER A 137 -15.47 12.73 46.85
N GLU A 138 -15.77 14.00 46.63
CA GLU A 138 -15.33 15.12 47.47
C GLU A 138 -16.15 15.19 48.76
N MET A 139 -17.47 15.01 48.69
CA MET A 139 -18.34 14.91 49.88
C MET A 139 -18.05 13.67 50.73
N LEU A 140 -17.68 12.56 50.09
CA LEU A 140 -17.33 11.30 50.75
C LEU A 140 -15.85 11.29 51.20
N GLY A 141 -14.97 11.93 50.43
CA GLY A 141 -13.54 12.09 50.69
C GLY A 141 -13.24 13.18 51.74
N GLY A 142 -14.17 14.09 51.99
CA GLY A 142 -14.12 15.04 53.12
C GLY A 142 -14.34 14.42 54.50
N ARG A 143 -14.26 13.08 54.61
CA ARG A 143 -14.44 12.30 55.84
C ARG A 143 -13.26 11.42 56.21
N ILE A 144 -12.12 11.56 55.54
CA ILE A 144 -10.85 11.10 56.11
C ILE A 144 -10.36 12.29 56.93
N THR A 145 -10.39 12.16 58.26
CA THR A 145 -9.76 13.17 59.11
C THR A 145 -8.25 13.09 58.92
N ASN A 146 -7.49 14.16 59.14
CA ASN A 146 -6.01 14.08 59.09
C ASN A 146 -5.46 12.92 59.94
N GLN A 147 -6.19 12.54 60.99
CA GLN A 147 -5.89 11.42 61.87
C GLN A 147 -6.09 10.05 61.21
N ASP A 148 -7.08 9.92 60.33
CA ASP A 148 -7.29 8.73 59.51
C ASP A 148 -6.28 8.66 58.35
N GLU A 149 -5.82 9.80 57.81
CA GLU A 149 -4.68 9.82 56.86
C GLU A 149 -3.38 9.40 57.53
N ASP A 150 -3.11 9.90 58.76
CA ASP A 150 -1.92 9.53 59.54
C ASP A 150 -1.91 8.01 59.87
N GLU A 151 -3.06 7.41 60.24
CA GLU A 151 -3.17 5.97 60.49
C GLU A 151 -2.96 5.13 59.22
N VAL A 152 -3.49 5.58 58.07
CA VAL A 152 -3.29 4.91 56.78
C VAL A 152 -1.84 5.04 56.29
N GLU A 153 -1.18 6.18 56.52
CA GLU A 153 0.24 6.37 56.24
C GLU A 153 1.12 5.49 57.14
N GLU A 154 0.79 5.32 58.42
CA GLU A 154 1.47 4.38 59.31
C GLU A 154 1.29 2.92 58.87
N GLU A 155 0.07 2.50 58.50
CA GLU A 155 -0.17 1.15 57.98
C GLU A 155 0.57 0.90 56.66
N LEU A 156 0.61 1.90 55.77
CA LEU A 156 1.38 1.84 54.53
C LEU A 156 2.88 1.72 54.82
N ALA A 157 3.42 2.53 55.73
CA ALA A 157 4.82 2.46 56.14
C ALA A 157 5.17 1.11 56.77
N ALA A 158 4.26 0.53 57.57
CA ALA A 158 4.43 -0.80 58.13
C ALA A 158 4.44 -1.90 57.06
N LEU A 159 3.54 -1.83 56.07
CA LEU A 159 3.52 -2.74 54.92
C LEU A 159 4.75 -2.58 54.02
N GLU A 160 5.22 -1.36 53.81
CA GLU A 160 6.49 -1.11 53.09
C GLU A 160 7.69 -1.69 53.84
N LEU A 161 7.72 -1.62 55.17
CA LEU A 161 8.76 -2.22 56.01
C LEU A 161 8.66 -3.75 56.04
N GLU A 162 7.46 -4.31 55.89
CA GLU A 162 7.23 -5.76 55.79
C GLU A 162 7.62 -6.30 54.39
N VAL A 163 7.32 -5.56 53.32
CA VAL A 163 7.61 -5.95 51.93
C VAL A 163 9.06 -5.66 51.54
N ASN A 164 9.63 -4.52 51.95
CA ASN A 164 10.99 -4.10 51.62
C ASN A 164 12.02 -4.35 52.75
N GLY A 165 11.60 -4.71 53.97
CA GLY A 165 12.47 -4.78 55.15
C GLY A 165 12.89 -3.39 55.66
N PRO A 166 13.48 -3.26 56.87
CA PRO A 166 14.03 -1.99 57.32
C PRO A 166 15.04 -1.48 56.27
N ALA A 167 14.83 -0.24 55.80
CA ALA A 167 15.67 0.40 54.79
C ALA A 167 17.15 0.12 55.07
N PRO A 168 17.96 -0.26 54.05
CA PRO A 168 19.37 -0.54 54.26
C PRO A 168 20.04 0.74 54.75
N LEU A 169 20.39 0.76 56.04
CA LEU A 169 21.21 1.81 56.63
C LEU A 169 22.49 1.92 55.77
N PRO A 170 22.86 3.12 55.29
CA PRO A 170 24.05 3.28 54.48
C PRO A 170 25.27 2.84 55.30
N ASN A 171 25.98 1.86 54.77
CA ASN A 171 27.15 1.25 55.39
C ASN A 171 28.25 2.31 55.51
N VAL A 172 28.51 2.78 56.72
CA VAL A 172 29.55 3.79 57.01
C VAL A 172 30.92 3.15 56.75
N PRO A 173 31.75 3.65 55.81
CA PRO A 173 33.07 3.07 55.59
C PRO A 173 33.98 3.29 56.80
N ASN A 174 34.50 2.20 57.36
CA ASN A 174 35.56 2.19 58.38
C ASN A 174 36.82 2.90 57.84
N THR A 175 36.96 4.19 58.10
CA THR A 175 38.16 4.97 57.80
C THR A 175 39.20 4.79 58.91
N LYS A 176 40.16 3.88 58.69
CA LYS A 176 41.44 3.93 59.41
C LYS A 176 42.30 5.05 58.80
N ILE A 177 42.51 6.09 59.59
CA ILE A 177 43.29 7.30 59.29
C ILE A 177 44.82 7.03 59.47
N PRO A 178 45.75 7.92 59.08
CA PRO A 178 46.54 7.84 57.84
C PRO A 178 48.08 7.88 58.09
N LYS A 179 48.92 7.46 57.14
CA LYS A 179 50.27 8.01 56.92
C LYS A 179 50.57 7.91 55.41
N ALA A 180 50.71 9.07 54.74
CA ALA A 180 51.99 9.59 54.25
C ALA A 180 52.66 8.60 53.29
N GLN A 181 53.04 8.91 52.05
CA GLN A 181 53.48 10.18 51.47
C GLN A 181 53.87 9.84 50.01
N VAL A 182 53.89 10.85 49.15
CA VAL A 182 54.78 10.96 47.96
C VAL A 182 54.35 10.20 46.68
N VAL A 183 53.70 10.98 45.82
CA VAL A 183 53.96 11.22 44.38
C VAL A 183 55.05 10.35 43.73
N GLU A 184 54.73 9.66 42.63
CA GLU A 184 55.50 9.73 41.37
C GLU A 184 54.83 8.97 40.19
N GLN A 185 54.79 9.67 39.06
CA GLN A 185 54.95 9.21 37.66
C GLN A 185 53.97 8.17 37.08
N GLN A 186 53.16 8.58 36.10
CA GLN A 186 53.44 8.55 34.64
C GLN A 186 53.24 7.16 34.02
N ALA A 187 52.48 7.20 32.92
CA ALA A 187 52.28 6.25 31.84
C ALA A 187 53.05 4.92 31.88
N GLU A 188 52.35 3.81 31.59
CA GLU A 188 52.72 2.83 30.55
C GLU A 188 51.83 1.57 30.59
N THR A 189 51.04 1.36 29.51
CA THR A 189 50.63 0.07 28.89
C THR A 189 50.01 -1.01 29.82
N PRO A 190 49.68 -2.28 29.45
CA PRO A 190 49.77 -3.09 28.21
C PRO A 190 48.43 -3.68 27.67
N GLN A 191 48.30 -3.79 26.33
CA GLN A 191 48.39 -5.02 25.47
C GLN A 191 47.26 -6.06 25.69
N GLU A 192 46.36 -6.39 24.76
CA GLU A 192 46.42 -6.73 23.31
C GLU A 192 46.40 -8.26 23.07
N GLN A 193 45.60 -8.64 22.06
CA GLN A 193 45.42 -9.90 21.31
C GLN A 193 43.95 -10.38 21.36
N GLU A 194 43.25 -10.66 20.25
CA GLU A 194 43.66 -10.77 18.85
C GLU A 194 42.44 -10.65 17.93
N ALA A 195 42.69 -10.16 16.70
CA ALA A 195 41.73 -9.80 15.69
C ALA A 195 41.42 -10.95 14.72
N GLU A 196 40.19 -10.99 14.20
CA GLU A 196 39.88 -11.64 12.91
C GLU A 196 39.28 -10.61 11.94
N PRO A 197 39.79 -10.51 10.69
CA PRO A 197 39.35 -9.53 9.71
C PRO A 197 38.31 -10.07 8.72
N GLU A 198 37.40 -9.18 8.28
CA GLU A 198 36.58 -9.34 7.08
C GLU A 198 37.44 -9.43 5.81
N PRO A 199 36.99 -10.12 4.74
CA PRO A 199 37.49 -9.89 3.41
C PRO A 199 36.43 -9.23 2.50
N GLU A 200 36.77 -8.05 1.96
CA GLU A 200 36.12 -7.41 0.82
C GLU A 200 36.63 -7.97 -0.55
N PRO A 201 35.92 -7.70 -1.67
CA PRO A 201 36.04 -8.45 -2.93
C PRO A 201 36.89 -7.73 -3.99
N GLU A 202 37.61 -8.45 -4.87
CA GLU A 202 37.95 -7.90 -6.20
C GLU A 202 38.05 -8.97 -7.33
N ARG A 203 37.65 -8.50 -8.52
CA ARG A 203 37.47 -9.20 -9.80
C ARG A 203 38.77 -9.71 -10.42
N ARG A 204 38.66 -10.76 -11.25
CA ARG A 204 39.38 -10.92 -12.54
C ARG A 204 38.61 -11.92 -13.41
N ALA A 205 38.05 -11.44 -14.54
CA ALA A 205 38.55 -11.69 -15.89
C ALA A 205 38.47 -13.18 -16.28
N MET A 206 37.53 -13.56 -17.14
CA MET A 206 37.72 -13.61 -18.61
C MET A 206 39.00 -14.34 -19.05
N LEU A 207 38.75 -15.37 -19.88
CA LEU A 207 39.60 -16.02 -20.89
C LEU A 207 40.40 -17.27 -20.48
N ALA A 208 39.88 -18.43 -20.88
CA ALA A 208 40.54 -19.35 -21.81
C ALA A 208 39.39 -20.15 -22.47
N ALA A 209 39.16 -20.05 -23.79
CA ALA A 209 39.92 -20.74 -24.84
C ALA A 209 39.76 -22.25 -24.75
#